data_AF-A0A8K0JSF6-F1
#
_entry.id   AF-A0A8K0JSF6-F1
#
_cell.length_a   1.000
_cell.length_b   1.000
_cell.length_c   1.000
_cell.angle_alpha   90.00
_cell.angle_beta   90.00
_cell.angle_gamma   90.00
#
_symmetry.space_group_name_H-M   'P 1'
#
loop_
_entity.id
_entity.type
_entity.pdbx_description
1 polymer ?
#
loop_
_entity_poly.entity_id
_entity_poly.type
_entity_poly.pdbx_seq_one_letter_code
_entity_poly.pdbx_strand_id
1 'polypeptide(L)' 'MAANVEDFKKRLDEQDLHIRESWVAAMKARIVRGELIKCQRGEGVNHYKHCRDLAEMYTGMIRENKVKGYKIIDTE' A
#
# COMPACT_ATOMS: atom_id res chain seq x y z
N MET A 1 -29.60 25.59 -2.08
CA MET A 1 -28.17 25.63 -2.45
C MET A 1 -27.25 24.88 -1.48
N ALA A 2 -27.64 24.61 -0.22
CA ALA A 2 -26.82 23.86 0.74
C ALA A 2 -26.52 22.39 0.36
N ALA A 3 -27.46 21.69 -0.28
CA ALA A 3 -27.28 20.29 -0.70
C ALA A 3 -26.05 20.08 -1.59
N ASN A 4 -25.78 21.01 -2.53
CA ASN A 4 -24.66 20.89 -3.46
C ASN A 4 -23.29 21.10 -2.79
N VAL A 5 -23.24 21.89 -1.70
CA VAL A 5 -22.00 22.13 -0.94
C VAL A 5 -21.69 20.95 -0.02
N GLU A 6 -22.71 20.40 0.65
CA GLU A 6 -22.57 19.22 1.52
C GLU A 6 -22.12 17.99 0.70
N ASP A 7 -22.74 17.76 -0.45
CA ASP A 7 -22.40 16.63 -1.33
C ASP A 7 -21.01 16.79 -1.96
N PHE A 8 -20.62 18.02 -2.32
CA PHE A 8 -19.26 18.29 -2.79
C PHE A 8 -18.22 18.02 -1.70
N LYS A 9 -18.49 18.45 -0.46
CA LYS A 9 -17.62 18.21 0.69
C LYS A 9 -17.45 16.71 0.96
N LYS A 10 -18.56 15.95 0.99
CA LYS A 10 -18.52 14.49 1.17
C LYS A 10 -17.65 13.81 0.12
N ARG A 11 -17.77 14.20 -1.16
CA ARG A 11 -16.93 13.66 -2.23
C ARG A 11 -15.44 13.95 -2.04
N LEU A 12 -15.08 15.12 -1.52
CA LEU A 12 -13.69 15.44 -1.23
C LEU A 12 -13.16 14.61 -0.06
N ASP A 13 -13.97 14.45 0.99
CA ASP A 13 -13.62 13.63 2.16
C ASP A 13 -13.41 12.15 1.78
N GLU A 14 -14.26 11.60 0.91
CA GLU A 14 -14.12 10.24 0.36
C GLU A 14 -12.84 10.07 -0.47
N GLN A 15 -12.51 11.06 -1.31
CA GLN A 15 -11.28 11.04 -2.11
C GLN A 15 -10.02 11.10 -1.24
N ASP A 16 -10.02 11.97 -0.23
CA ASP A 16 -8.91 12.09 0.72
C ASP A 16 -8.74 10.80 1.54
N LEU A 17 -9.85 10.22 2.01
CA LEU A 17 -9.83 8.93 2.72
C LEU A 17 -9.21 7.83 1.86
N HIS A 18 -9.65 7.69 0.61
CA HIS A 18 -9.10 6.69 -0.31
C HIS A 18 -7.59 6.86 -0.52
N ILE A 19 -7.11 8.10 -0.73
CA ILE A 19 -5.68 8.38 -0.90
C ILE A 19 -4.92 8.03 0.38
N ARG A 20 -5.42 8.42 1.55
CA ARG A 20 -4.79 8.11 2.84
C ARG A 20 -4.65 6.61 3.07
N GLU A 21 -5.71 5.85 2.83
CA GLU A 21 -5.70 4.39 2.97
C GLU A 21 -4.70 3.73 2.00
N SER A 22 -4.65 4.22 0.77
CA SER A 22 -3.68 3.76 -0.24
C SER A 22 -2.23 4.00 0.22
N TRP A 23 -1.95 5.16 0.81
CA TRP A 23 -0.64 5.44 1.43
C TRP A 23 -0.35 4.58 2.65
N VAL A 24 -1.34 4.34 3.52
CA VAL A 24 -1.19 3.44 4.68
C VAL A 24 -0.84 2.03 4.21
N ALA A 25 -1.48 1.51 3.16
CA ALA A 25 -1.17 0.21 2.59
C ALA A 25 0.25 0.16 2.02
N ALA A 26 0.69 1.21 1.32
CA ALA A 26 2.06 1.33 0.84
C ALA A 26 3.09 1.40 1.99
N MET A 27 2.77 2.08 3.09
CA MET A 27 3.62 2.14 4.28
C MET A 27 3.72 0.79 4.99
N LYS A 28 2.63 0.01 5.05
CA LYS A 28 2.67 -1.38 5.55
C LYS A 28 3.66 -2.23 4.75
N ALA A 29 3.62 -2.13 3.41
CA ALA A 29 4.58 -2.84 2.56
C ALA A 29 6.03 -2.40 2.82
N ARG A 30 6.28 -1.12 3.12
CA ARG A 30 7.62 -0.62 3.48
C ARG A 30 8.12 -1.19 4.81
N ILE A 31 7.25 -1.36 5.80
CA ILE A 31 7.60 -1.98 7.09
C ILE A 31 8.03 -3.44 6.85
N VAL A 32 7.23 -4.20 6.10
CA VAL A 32 7.55 -5.59 5.76
C VAL A 32 8.88 -5.68 5.00
N ARG A 33 9.13 -4.78 4.04
CA ARG A 33 10.41 -4.70 3.33
C ARG A 33 11.57 -4.47 4.30
N GLY A 34 11.41 -3.57 5.26
CA GLY A 34 12.44 -3.29 6.26
C GLY A 34 12.78 -4.53 7.08
N GLU A 35 11.76 -5.29 7.49
CA GLU A 35 11.95 -6.53 8.25
C GLU A 35 12.58 -7.65 7.41
N LEU A 36 12.15 -7.78 6.15
CA LEU A 36 12.76 -8.71 5.19
C LEU A 36 14.26 -8.43 5.00
N ILE A 37 14.64 -7.15 4.87
CA ILE A 37 16.06 -6.76 4.73
C ILE A 37 16.86 -7.14 5.98
N LYS A 38 16.30 -6.94 7.19
CA LYS A 38 16.96 -7.37 8.43
C LYS A 38 17.13 -8.88 8.48
N CYS A 39 16.09 -9.64 8.14
CA CYS A 39 16.13 -11.10 8.09
C CYS A 39 17.21 -11.59 7.11
N GLN A 40 17.23 -11.05 5.89
CA GLN A 40 18.24 -11.42 4.88
C GLN A 40 19.67 -11.10 5.33
N ARG A 41 19.88 -9.97 6.02
CA ARG A 41 21.19 -9.60 6.57
C ARG A 41 21.60 -10.48 7.75
N GLY A 42 20.66 -10.90 8.59
CA GLY A 42 20.93 -11.74 9.76
C GLY A 42 21.20 -13.21 9.40
N GLU A 43 20.39 -13.79 8.51
CA GLU A 43 20.45 -15.20 8.13
C GLU A 43 21.55 -15.51 7.10
N GLY A 44 22.03 -14.49 6.39
CA GLY A 44 23.03 -14.66 5.34
C GLY A 44 22.57 -15.67 4.29
N VAL A 45 23.38 -16.70 4.03
CA VAL A 45 23.08 -17.71 3.00
C VAL A 45 21.79 -18.51 3.28
N ASN A 46 21.34 -18.59 4.55
CA ASN A 46 20.14 -19.34 4.93
C ASN A 46 18.82 -18.58 4.72
N HIS A 47 18.87 -17.35 4.19
CA HIS A 47 17.69 -16.50 4.05
C HIS A 47 16.55 -17.12 3.22
N TYR A 48 16.87 -18.04 2.30
CA TYR A 48 15.87 -18.72 1.46
C TYR A 48 14.90 -19.58 2.27
N LYS A 49 15.36 -20.14 3.40
CA LYS A 49 14.52 -20.98 4.27
C LYS A 49 13.83 -20.15 5.35
N HIS A 50 14.57 -19.24 5.98
CA HIS A 50 14.09 -18.51 7.16
C HIS A 50 13.31 -17.23 6.83
N CYS A 51 13.59 -16.57 5.70
CA CYS A 51 12.93 -15.32 5.32
C CYS A 51 11.85 -15.48 4.23
N ARG A 52 11.50 -16.72 3.85
CA ARG A 52 10.57 -17.01 2.75
C ARG A 52 9.22 -16.36 2.95
N ASP A 53 8.63 -16.51 4.13
CA ASP A 53 7.27 -16.05 4.40
C ASP A 53 7.19 -14.51 4.35
N LEU A 54 8.24 -13.81 4.82
CA LEU A 54 8.38 -12.35 4.68
C LEU A 54 8.51 -11.94 3.20
N ALA A 55 9.24 -12.71 2.41
CA ALA A 55 9.41 -12.44 0.98
C ALA A 55 8.12 -12.64 0.19
N GLU A 56 7.37 -13.71 0.47
CA GLU A 56 6.07 -13.98 -0.15
C GLU A 56 5.04 -12.90 0.23
N MET A 57 4.96 -12.54 1.52
CA MET A 57 4.09 -11.48 2.00
C MET A 57 4.42 -10.13 1.35
N TYR A 58 5.71 -9.75 1.31
CA TYR A 58 6.13 -8.52 0.65
C TYR A 58 5.76 -8.51 -0.85
N THR A 59 5.96 -9.65 -1.52
CA THR A 59 5.65 -9.80 -2.95
C THR A 59 4.15 -9.65 -3.22
N GLY A 60 3.30 -10.23 -2.38
CA GLY A 60 1.84 -10.03 -2.44
C GLY A 60 1.48 -8.55 -2.23
N MET A 61 2.01 -7.94 -1.19
CA MET A 61 1.74 -6.54 -0.86
C MET A 61 2.15 -5.57 -1.96
N ILE A 62 3.29 -5.76 -2.65
CA ILE A 62 3.69 -4.86 -3.74
C ILE A 62 2.72 -4.93 -4.93
N ARG A 63 2.10 -6.09 -5.17
CA ARG A 63 1.14 -6.25 -6.28
C ARG A 63 -0.17 -5.54 -5.98
N GLU A 64 -0.65 -5.68 -4.74
CA GLU A 64 -1.98 -5.22 -4.31
C GLU A 64 -1.96 -3.77 -3.80
N ASN A 65 -1.00 -3.42 -2.95
CA ASN A 65 -0.97 -2.17 -2.19
C ASN A 65 -0.26 -1.02 -2.94
N LYS A 66 -0.29 -1.03 -4.27
CA LYS A 66 0.23 0.11 -5.05
C LYS A 66 -0.65 1.33 -4.82
N VAL A 67 -0.02 2.49 -4.70
CA VAL A 67 -0.77 3.74 -4.60
C VAL A 67 -1.52 3.98 -5.90
N LYS A 68 -2.86 3.92 -5.84
CA LYS A 68 -3.76 4.19 -6.97
C LYS A 68 -4.45 5.52 -6.71
N GLY A 69 -4.48 6.40 -7.72
CA GLY A 69 -5.26 7.64 -7.64
C GLY A 69 -6.76 7.33 -7.56
N TYR A 70 -7.55 8.28 -7.07
CA TYR A 70 -9.02 8.17 -7.05
C TYR A 70 -9.63 8.27 -8.46
N LYS A 71 -8.92 8.88 -9.41
CA LYS A 71 -9.36 9.04 -10.78
C LYS A 71 -8.84 7.89 -11.63
N ILE A 72 -9.76 7.07 -12.14
CA ILE A 72 -9.47 6.05 -13.14
C ILE A 72 -9.47 6.77 -14.50
N ILE A 73 -8.34 6.70 -15.19
CA ILE A 73 -8.22 7.19 -16.57
C ILE A 73 -8.10 5.94 -17.42
N ASP A 74 -9.16 5.57 -18.12
CA ASP A 74 -9.10 4.51 -19.12
C ASP A 74 -8.20 5.04 -20.24
N THR A 75 -7.02 4.45 -20.35
CA THR A 75 -6.08 4.76 -21.43
C THR A 75 -6.35 3.71 -22.50
N GLU A 76 -7.05 4.09 -23.56
CA GLU A 76 -7.18 3.29 -24.79
C GLU A 76 -5.81 3.04 -25.43
#